data_AF-A0A348UNX2-F1
#
_entry.id   AF-A0A348UNX2-F1
#
_cell.length_a   1.000
_cell.length_b   1.000
_cell.length_c   1.000
_cell.angle_alpha   90.00
_cell.angle_beta   90.00
_cell.angle_gamma   90.00
#
_symmetry.space_group_name_H-M   'P 1'
#
loop_
_entity.id
_entity.type
_entity.pdbx_description
1 polymer ?
#
loop_
_entity_poly.entity_id
_entity_poly.type
_entity_poly.pdbx_seq_one_letter_code
_entity_poly.pdbx_strand_id
1 'polypeptide(L)'
;MDDHAARIAPRHYGFLAFLTLLNVMNFVDRQLLASFANFIVPELELTNTQFGLLTGFFFIVFYSVMGLFLGSLADRVNRTRLIAA
;
A
#
# COMPACT_ATOMS: atom_id res chain seq x y z
N MET A 1 -34.92 -19.14 1.39
CA MET A 1 -34.40 -17.91 0.77
C MET A 1 -33.87 -17.09 1.92
N ASP A 2 -32.68 -17.45 2.38
CA ASP A 2 -32.33 -17.32 3.80
C ASP A 2 -31.44 -16.09 4.02
N ASP A 3 -31.99 -15.12 4.75
CA ASP A 3 -31.40 -14.22 5.76
C ASP A 3 -29.86 -14.14 5.87
N HIS A 4 -29.17 -13.74 4.80
CA HIS A 4 -27.76 -13.31 4.84
C HIS A 4 -27.60 -11.79 4.74
N ALA A 5 -28.57 -11.02 5.24
CA ALA A 5 -28.34 -9.64 5.61
C ALA A 5 -27.42 -9.64 6.84
N ALA A 6 -26.11 -9.83 6.60
CA ALA A 6 -25.06 -9.77 7.59
C ALA A 6 -25.30 -8.55 8.48
N ARG A 7 -25.61 -8.78 9.75
CA ARG A 7 -25.86 -7.72 10.72
C ARG A 7 -24.63 -6.80 10.71
N ILE A 8 -24.75 -5.63 10.10
CA ILE A 8 -23.67 -4.65 10.02
C ILE A 8 -23.53 -4.06 11.42
N ALA A 9 -22.82 -4.77 12.30
CA ALA A 9 -22.44 -4.27 13.60
C ALA A 9 -21.59 -3.00 13.44
N PRO A 10 -21.74 -1.99 14.30
CA PRO A 10 -20.97 -0.73 14.25
C PRO A 10 -19.44 -0.96 14.26
N ARG A 11 -19.00 -2.10 14.78
CA ARG A 11 -17.59 -2.56 14.72
C ARG A 11 -17.06 -2.75 13.30
N HIS A 12 -17.90 -3.11 12.33
CA HIS A 12 -17.48 -3.25 10.92
C HIS A 12 -17.19 -1.90 10.27
N TYR A 13 -17.94 -0.84 10.63
CA TYR A 13 -17.63 0.52 10.18
C TYR A 13 -16.33 1.04 10.77
N GLY A 14 -16.05 0.73 12.05
CA GLY A 14 -14.75 1.07 12.67
C GLY A 14 -13.57 0.38 11.98
N PHE A 15 -13.71 -0.91 11.63
CA PHE A 15 -12.67 -1.64 10.89
C PHE A 15 -12.51 -1.12 9.45
N LEU A 16 -13.60 -0.78 8.76
CA LEU A 16 -13.54 -0.18 7.43
C LEU A 16 -12.83 1.18 7.47
N ALA A 17 -13.16 2.03 8.45
CA ALA A 17 -12.50 3.33 8.64
C ALA A 17 -10.99 3.15 8.90
N PHE A 18 -10.61 2.16 9.71
CA PHE A 18 -9.22 1.82 9.95
C PHE A 18 -8.50 1.35 8.68
N LEU A 19 -9.08 0.42 7.91
CA LEU A 19 -8.52 -0.02 6.63
C LEU A 19 -8.43 1.14 5.62
N THR A 20 -9.39 2.05 5.64
CA THR A 20 -9.39 3.25 4.79
C THR A 20 -8.24 4.17 5.19
N LEU A 21 -8.02 4.42 6.48
CA LEU A 21 -6.91 5.21 6.99
C LEU A 21 -5.56 4.59 6.62
N LEU A 22 -5.42 3.27 6.75
CA LEU A 22 -4.23 2.55 6.30
C LEU A 22 -3.99 2.72 4.80
N ASN A 23 -5.05 2.67 4.00
CA ASN A 23 -4.95 2.90 2.55
C ASN A 23 -4.56 4.35 2.22
N VAL A 24 -5.08 5.34 2.97
CA VAL A 24 -4.66 6.74 2.84
C VAL A 24 -3.18 6.88 3.18
N MET A 25 -2.73 6.32 4.30
CA MET A 25 -1.32 6.36 4.71
C MET A 25 -0.42 5.74 3.63
N ASN A 26 -0.80 4.58 3.11
CA ASN A 26 -0.08 3.91 2.03
C ASN A 26 0.04 4.79 0.76
N PHE A 27 -0.96 5.62 0.48
CA PHE A 27 -0.92 6.55 -0.64
C PHE A 27 -0.02 7.76 -0.35
N VAL A 28 -0.07 8.30 0.86
CA VAL A 28 0.81 9.40 1.29
C VAL A 28 2.28 8.98 1.21
N ASP A 29 2.63 7.80 1.73
CA ASP A 29 3.99 7.28 1.72
C ASP A 29 4.58 7.21 0.30
N ARG A 30 3.76 6.82 -0.69
CA ARG A 30 4.20 6.78 -2.10
C ARG A 30 4.45 8.16 -2.69
N GLN A 31 3.65 9.15 -2.30
CA GLN A 31 3.82 10.52 -2.80
C GLN A 31 4.97 11.25 -2.12
N LEU A 32 5.36 10.83 -0.92
CA LEU A 32 6.42 11.47 -0.14
C LEU A 32 7.72 11.59 -0.93
N LEU A 33 8.19 10.52 -1.57
CA LEU A 33 9.41 10.56 -2.38
C LEU A 33 9.35 11.64 -3.47
N ALA A 34 8.23 11.72 -4.19
CA ALA A 34 8.06 12.73 -5.25
C ALA A 34 7.99 14.15 -4.68
N SER A 35 7.31 14.36 -3.54
CA SER A 35 7.24 15.67 -2.87
C SER A 35 8.60 16.17 -2.39
N PHE A 36 9.47 15.27 -1.93
CA PHE A 36 10.80 15.60 -1.43
C PHE A 36 11.91 15.44 -2.47
N ALA A 37 11.57 15.25 -3.75
CA ALA A 37 12.54 15.04 -4.83
C ALA A 37 13.61 16.15 -4.89
N ASN A 38 13.22 17.42 -4.68
CA ASN A 38 14.14 18.55 -4.69
C ASN A 38 15.20 18.52 -3.59
N PHE A 39 14.98 17.77 -2.50
CA PHE A 39 15.94 17.59 -1.40
C PHE A 39 16.74 16.30 -1.57
N ILE A 40 16.07 15.20 -1.95
CA ILE A 40 16.68 13.87 -2.07
C ILE A 40 17.66 13.80 -3.25
N VAL A 41 17.29 14.37 -4.40
CA VAL A 41 18.07 14.26 -5.64
C VAL A 41 19.45 14.93 -5.50
N PRO A 42 19.56 16.17 -4.98
CA PRO A 42 20.87 16.79 -4.75
C PRO A 42 21.67 16.12 -3.64
N GLU A 43 21.04 15.69 -2.54
CA GLU A 43 21.74 15.04 -1.40
C GLU A 43 22.36 13.69 -1.78
N LEU A 44 21.75 12.95 -2.70
CA LEU A 44 22.22 11.65 -3.17
C LEU A 44 22.98 11.73 -4.50
N GLU A 45 23.24 12.94 -5.02
CA GLU A 45 23.88 13.18 -6.32
C GLU A 45 23.22 12.42 -7.48
N LEU A 46 21.89 12.27 -7.43
CA LEU A 46 21.13 11.54 -8.43
C LEU A 46 20.85 12.41 -9.66
N THR A 47 20.81 11.78 -10.83
CA THR A 47 20.25 12.40 -12.03
C THR A 47 18.72 12.31 -12.02
N ASN A 48 18.03 13.27 -12.66
CA ASN A 48 16.57 13.24 -12.80
C ASN A 48 16.06 11.94 -13.44
N THR A 49 16.86 11.34 -14.35
CA THR A 49 16.55 10.06 -14.98
C THR A 49 16.64 8.90 -13.98
N GLN A 50 17.68 8.83 -13.15
CA GLN A 50 17.81 7.80 -12.11
C GLN A 50 16.67 7.90 -11.09
N PHE A 51 16.33 9.11 -10.67
CA PHE A 51 15.22 9.34 -9.74
C PHE A 51 13.86 8.95 -10.35
N GLY A 52 13.63 9.27 -11.62
CA GLY A 52 12.42 8.87 -12.35
C GLY A 52 12.32 7.35 -12.55
N LEU A 53 13.45 6.67 -12.79
CA LEU A 53 13.49 5.21 -12.87
C LEU A 53 13.18 4.55 -11.52
N LEU A 54 13.70 5.11 -10.42
CA LEU A 54 13.46 4.62 -9.06
C LEU A 54 12.00 4.77 -8.64
N THR A 55 11.42 5.95 -8.85
CA THR A 55 10.04 6.26 -8.45
C THR A 55 8.99 5.72 -9.42
N GLY A 56 9.36 5.42 -10.67
CA GLY A 56 8.48 4.88 -11.70
C GLY A 56 8.71 3.40 -11.99
N PHE A 57 9.69 3.08 -12.83
CA PHE A 57 9.88 1.72 -13.37
C PHE A 57 10.17 0.68 -12.29
N PHE A 58 11.18 0.93 -11.45
CA PHE A 58 11.56 -0.01 -10.40
C PHE A 58 10.45 -0.16 -9.36
N PHE A 59 9.76 0.94 -9.04
CA PHE A 59 8.60 0.91 -8.15
C PHE A 59 7.49 -0.01 -8.69
N ILE A 60 7.10 0.15 -9.97
CA ILE A 60 6.04 -0.68 -10.57
C ILE A 60 6.43 -2.15 -10.58
N VAL A 61 7.65 -2.49 -11.04
CA VAL A 61 8.11 -3.87 -11.11
C VAL A 61 8.13 -4.50 -9.72
N PHE A 62 8.72 -3.83 -8.73
CA PHE A 62 8.78 -4.32 -7.37
C PHE A 62 7.38 -4.47 -6.76
N TYR A 63 6.52 -3.45 -6.91
CA TYR A 63 5.18 -3.45 -6.34
C TYR A 63 4.28 -4.53 -6.95
N SER A 64 4.41 -4.81 -8.25
CA SER A 64 3.70 -5.89 -8.91
C SER A 64 4.16 -7.27 -8.43
N VAL A 65 5.48 -7.50 -8.33
CA VAL A 65 6.03 -8.79 -7.85
C VAL A 65 5.66 -9.02 -6.39
N MET A 66 5.84 -8.01 -5.54
CA MET A 66 5.45 -8.09 -4.12
C MET A 66 3.94 -8.22 -3.96
N GLY A 67 3.14 -7.53 -4.77
CA GLY A 67 1.69 -7.64 -4.77
C GLY A 67 1.21 -9.07 -5.09
N LEU A 68 1.81 -9.72 -6.10
CA LEU A 68 1.52 -11.11 -6.42
C LEU A 68 1.95 -12.06 -5.28
N PHE A 69 3.13 -11.84 -4.70
CA PHE A 69 3.63 -12.65 -3.60
C PHE A 69 2.76 -12.51 -2.34
N LEU A 70 2.57 -11.29 -1.85
CA LEU A 70 1.75 -10.97 -0.68
C LEU A 70 0.28 -11.34 -0.91
N GLY A 71 -0.25 -11.17 -2.12
CA GLY A 71 -1.61 -11.62 -2.48
C GLY A 71 -1.74 -13.13 -2.37
N SER A 72 -0.79 -13.87 -2.96
CA SER A 72 -0.77 -15.35 -2.85
C SER A 72 -0.59 -15.82 -1.41
N LEU A 73 0.13 -15.07 -0.59
CA LEU A 73 0.30 -15.35 0.83
C LEU A 73 -0.99 -15.03 1.60
N ALA A 74 -1.63 -13.90 1.34
CA ALA A 74 -2.91 -13.49 1.93
C ALA A 74 -4.04 -14.49 1.64
N ASP A 75 -3.98 -15.21 0.52
CA ASP A 75 -4.92 -16.29 0.19
C ASP A 75 -4.63 -17.60 0.93
N ARG A 76 -3.38 -17.82 1.35
CA ARG A 76 -2.93 -19.03 2.08
C ARG A 76 -2.94 -18.88 3.60
N VAL A 77 -2.82 -17.65 4.13
CA VAL A 77 -2.89 -17.35 5.57
C VAL A 77 -4.08 -16.46 5.92
N ASN A 78 -4.48 -16.47 7.19
CA ASN A 78 -5.61 -15.71 7.68
C ASN A 78 -5.38 -14.19 7.47
N ARG A 79 -6.15 -13.56 6.56
CA ARG A 79 -5.98 -12.17 6.07
C ARG A 79 -5.74 -11.14 7.18
N THR A 80 -6.41 -11.32 8.32
CA THR A 80 -6.29 -10.43 9.48
C THR A 80 -4.94 -10.55 10.20
N ARG A 81 -4.32 -11.74 10.24
CA ARG A 81 -2.96 -11.92 10.80
C ARG A 81 -1.89 -11.36 9.89
N LEU A 82 -2.13 -11.31 8.57
CA LEU A 82 -1.17 -10.76 7.61
C LEU A 82 -1.15 -9.22 7.61
N ILE A 83 -2.30 -8.57 7.84
CA ILE A 83 -2.39 -7.10 7.96
C ILE A 83 -1.85 -6.61 9.31
N ALA A 84 -1.90 -7.46 10.35
CA ALA A 84 -1.47 -7.11 11.71
C ALA A 84 -0.03 -7.49 12.04
N ALA A 85 0.64 -8.28 11.19
CA ALA A 85 2.04 -8.66 11.31
C ALA A 85 2.91 -7.65 10.55
#